data_AF-A0A2T3IPX1-F1
#
_entry.id   AF-A0A2T3IPX1-F1
#
_cell.length_a   1.000
_cell.length_b   1.000
_cell.length_c   1.000
_cell.angle_alpha   90.00
_cell.angle_beta   90.00
_cell.angle_gamma   90.00
#
_symmetry.space_group_name_H-M   'P 1'
#
loop_
_entity.id
_entity.type
_entity.pdbx_description
1 polymer ?
#
loop_
_entity_poly.entity_id
_entity_poly.type
_entity_poly.pdbx_seq_one_letter_code
_entity_poly.pdbx_strand_id
1 'polypeptide(L)' 'MTFWKKITLTRQTNFHSSVTIDAVYPPEFEHNIAAEIQHLQAIYHCLYSFKKDVLSIICSYDGRLVKLTESQSK' A
#
# COMPACT_ATOMS: atom_id res chain seq x y z
N MET A 1 -19.28 16.66 -0.03
CA MET A 1 -18.09 16.14 -0.73
C MET A 1 -17.52 15.04 0.14
N THR A 2 -17.56 13.79 -0.30
CA THR A 2 -16.81 12.70 0.35
C THR A 2 -15.32 12.98 0.13
N PHE A 3 -14.64 13.45 1.18
CA PHE A 3 -13.21 13.75 1.11
C PHE A 3 -12.43 12.44 1.28
N TRP A 4 -11.89 11.90 0.19
CA TRP A 4 -11.04 10.71 0.24
C TRP A 4 -9.63 11.10 0.65
N LYS A 5 -9.03 10.32 1.57
CA LYS A 5 -7.63 10.46 1.97
C LYS A 5 -6.75 9.68 1.00
N LYS A 6 -5.60 10.24 0.64
CA LYS A 6 -4.60 9.58 -0.23
C LYS A 6 -3.48 8.97 0.61
N ILE A 7 -3.01 7.80 0.19
CA ILE A 7 -1.81 7.16 0.71
C ILE A 7 -0.91 6.68 -0.42
N THR A 8 0.40 6.79 -0.21
CA THR A 8 1.42 6.32 -1.13
C THR A 8 2.37 5.41 -0.36
N LEU A 9 2.46 4.16 -0.79
CA LEU A 9 3.26 3.12 -0.14
C LEU A 9 4.35 2.67 -1.10
N THR A 10 5.60 2.80 -0.68
CA THR A 10 6.75 2.37 -1.46
C THR A 10 7.51 1.31 -0.69
N ARG A 11 7.76 0.16 -1.34
CA ARG A 11 8.66 -0.87 -0.85
C ARG A 11 9.75 -1.12 -1.89
N GLN A 12 10.98 -1.21 -1.42
CA GLN A 12 12.14 -1.56 -2.22
C GLN A 12 12.81 -2.79 -1.61
N THR A 13 13.33 -3.65 -2.47
CA THR A 13 14.16 -4.80 -2.09
C THR A 13 15.62 -4.52 -2.31
N ASN A 14 16.47 -5.34 -1.70
CA ASN A 14 17.93 -5.28 -1.86
C ASN A 14 18.39 -5.53 -3.30
N PHE A 15 17.54 -6.10 -4.16
CA PHE A 15 17.81 -6.35 -5.59
C PHE A 15 17.35 -5.20 -6.50
N HIS A 16 17.27 -3.96 -5.98
CA HIS A 16 16.79 -2.77 -6.70
C HIS A 16 15.39 -2.88 -7.32
N SER A 17 14.61 -3.91 -6.96
CA SER A 17 13.20 -3.98 -7.34
C SER A 17 12.37 -3.16 -6.37
N SER A 18 11.46 -2.33 -6.89
CA SER A 18 10.57 -1.51 -6.08
C SER A 18 9.13 -1.59 -6.55
N VAL A 19 8.22 -1.43 -5.61
CA VAL A 19 6.78 -1.33 -5.84
C VAL A 19 6.27 -0.09 -5.12
N THR A 20 5.55 0.75 -5.85
CA THR A 20 4.84 1.91 -5.31
C THR A 20 3.35 1.76 -5.55
N ILE A 21 2.55 1.90 -4.50
CA ILE A 21 1.09 1.75 -4.48
C ILE A 21 0.50 3.08 -4.02
N ASP A 22 -0.23 3.75 -4.91
CA ASP A 22 -1.08 4.89 -4.57
C ASP A 22 -2.51 4.40 -4.38
N ALA A 23 -3.11 4.71 -3.24
CA ALA A 23 -4.49 4.37 -2.94
C ALA A 23 -5.22 5.53 -2.27
N VAL A 24 -6.53 5.45 -2.29
CA VAL A 24 -7.41 6.37 -1.56
C VAL A 24 -8.36 5.59 -0.66
N TYR A 25 -8.77 6.17 0.46
CA TYR A 25 -9.71 5.56 1.38
C TYR A 25 -10.62 6.59 2.07
N PRO A 26 -11.77 6.17 2.62
CA PRO A 26 -12.62 7.00 3.46
C PRO A 26 -11.90 7.42 4.76
N PRO A 27 -11.99 8.70 5.17
CA PRO A 27 -11.21 9.26 6.28
C PRO A 27 -11.48 8.60 7.64
N GLU A 28 -12.66 8.01 7.84
CA GLU A 28 -13.02 7.23 9.02
C GLU A 28 -12.09 6.04 9.29
N PHE A 29 -11.42 5.52 8.25
CA PHE A 29 -10.51 4.37 8.36
C PHE A 29 -9.02 4.76 8.42
N GLU A 30 -8.68 6.05 8.49
CA GLU A 30 -7.29 6.54 8.49
C GLU A 30 -6.42 5.88 9.56
N HIS A 31 -6.95 5.76 10.78
CA HIS A 31 -6.23 5.16 11.92
C HIS A 31 -5.99 3.66 11.72
N ASN A 32 -6.99 2.94 11.22
CA ASN A 32 -6.92 1.50 10.97
C ASN A 32 -5.89 1.19 9.87
N ILE A 33 -6.01 1.89 8.74
CA ILE A 33 -5.15 1.72 7.59
C ILE A 33 -3.69 2.06 7.95
N ALA A 34 -3.47 3.14 8.70
CA ALA A 34 -2.13 3.51 9.16
C ALA A 34 -1.49 2.43 10.05
N ALA A 35 -2.25 1.88 11.01
CA ALA A 35 -1.76 0.84 11.91
C ALA A 35 -1.39 -0.45 11.17
N GLU A 36 -2.25 -0.92 10.26
CA GLU A 36 -1.98 -2.14 9.51
C GLU A 36 -0.82 -1.98 8.52
N ILE A 37 -0.72 -0.84 7.84
CA ILE A 37 0.40 -0.57 6.92
C ILE A 37 1.73 -0.49 7.67
N GLN A 38 1.76 0.15 8.84
CA GLN A 38 2.97 0.22 9.66
C GLN A 38 3.44 -1.19 10.04
N HIS A 39 2.49 -2.08 10.37
CA HIS A 39 2.78 -3.49 10.62
C HIS A 39 3.33 -4.20 9.37
N LEU A 40 2.76 -3.97 8.18
CA LEU A 40 3.27 -4.52 6.92
C LEU A 40 4.70 -4.04 6.60
N GLN A 41 5.05 -2.78 6.91
CA GLN A 41 6.39 -2.28 6.62
C GLN A 41 7.47 -2.98 7.47
N ALA A 42 7.12 -3.44 8.67
CA ALA A 42 8.01 -4.11 9.61
C ALA A 42 8.29 -5.59 9.24
N ILE A 43 7.40 -6.24 8.50
CA ILE A 43 7.41 -7.71 8.35
C ILE A 43 7.82 -8.18 6.95
N TYR A 44 7.64 -7.36 5.91
CA TYR A 44 7.68 -7.87 4.54
C TYR A 44 9.07 -7.84 3.89
N HIS A 45 9.62 -9.02 3.60
CA HIS A 45 10.84 -9.18 2.82
C HIS A 45 10.59 -9.36 1.30
N CYS A 46 9.35 -9.67 0.89
CA CYS A 46 8.98 -9.95 -0.50
C CYS A 46 7.97 -8.92 -1.06
N LEU A 47 8.22 -8.41 -2.27
CA LEU A 47 7.35 -7.44 -2.96
C LEU A 47 5.99 -8.02 -3.34
N TYR A 48 5.95 -9.29 -3.75
CA TYR A 48 4.70 -9.92 -4.17
C TYR A 48 3.71 -10.02 -3.01
N SER A 49 4.16 -10.53 -1.86
CA SER A 49 3.32 -10.62 -0.66
C SER A 49 2.95 -9.22 -0.15
N PHE A 50 3.90 -8.28 -0.16
CA PHE A 50 3.63 -6.88 0.23
C PHE A 50 2.49 -6.28 -0.60
N LYS A 51 2.56 -6.43 -1.93
CA LYS A 51 1.51 -5.94 -2.83
C LYS A 51 0.16 -6.58 -2.55
N LYS A 52 0.12 -7.91 -2.40
CA LYS A 52 -1.13 -8.65 -2.15
C LYS A 52 -1.80 -8.16 -0.87
N ASP A 53 -1.03 -8.01 0.20
CA ASP A 53 -1.59 -7.70 1.51
C ASP A 53 -1.99 -6.23 1.61
N VAL A 54 -1.20 -5.31 1.05
CA VAL A 54 -1.60 -3.89 0.91
C VAL A 54 -2.93 -3.75 0.15
N LEU A 55 -3.08 -4.45 -0.98
CA LEU A 55 -4.34 -4.41 -1.75
C LEU A 55 -5.51 -4.97 -0.95
N SER A 56 -5.28 -6.06 -0.20
CA SER A 56 -6.31 -6.63 0.67
C SER A 56 -6.78 -5.62 1.72
N ILE A 57 -5.86 -4.91 2.37
CA ILE A 57 -6.18 -3.87 3.37
C ILE A 57 -7.01 -2.76 2.74
N ILE A 58 -6.55 -2.23 1.60
CA ILE A 58 -7.25 -1.16 0.88
C ILE A 58 -8.69 -1.60 0.58
N CYS A 59 -8.88 -2.82 0.06
CA CYS A 59 -10.22 -3.34 -0.24
C CYS A 59 -11.09 -3.57 1.00
N SER A 60 -10.51 -3.97 2.13
CA SER A 60 -11.25 -4.17 3.40
C SER A 60 -11.81 -2.88 3.98
N TYR A 61 -11.21 -1.74 3.67
CA TYR A 61 -11.59 -0.42 4.20
C TYR A 61 -12.23 0.49 3.14
N ASP A 62 -12.95 -0.10 2.17
CA ASP A 62 -13.61 0.61 1.05
C ASP A 62 -12.67 1.51 0.23
N GLY A 63 -11.37 1.24 0.32
CA GLY A 63 -10.34 1.96 -0.38
C GLY A 63 -10.31 1.60 -1.87
N ARG A 64 -9.69 2.48 -2.66
CA ARG A 64 -9.50 2.29 -4.10
C ARG A 64 -8.04 2.44 -4.47
N LEU A 65 -7.55 1.50 -5.27
CA LEU A 65 -6.26 1.62 -5.93
C LEU A 65 -6.33 2.75 -6.96
N VAL A 66 -5.38 3.68 -6.90
CA VAL A 66 -5.23 4.77 -7.88
C VAL A 66 -4.13 4.42 -8.88
N LYS A 67 -2.99 3.95 -8.39
CA LYS A 67 -1.84 3.63 -9.23
C LYS A 67 -1.00 2.53 -8.60
N LEU A 68 -0.48 1.65 -9.44
CA LEU A 68 0.53 0.67 -9.09
C LEU A 68 1.72 0.86 -10.04
N THR A 69 2.89 1.09 -9.49
CA THR A 69 4.15 1.21 -10.25
C THR A 69 5.11 0.15 -9.76
N GLU A 70 5.64 -0.65 -10.69
CA GLU A 70 6.63 -1.68 -10.40
C GLU A 70 7.88 -1.38 -11.24
N SER A 71 9.03 -1.35 -10.58
CA SER A 71 10.32 -1.16 -11.23
C SER A 71 11.21 -2.34 -10.88
N GLN A 72 11.81 -2.97 -11.89
CA GLN A 72 12.84 -4.00 -11.74
C GLN A 72 14.04 -3.56 -12.56
N SER A 73 15.21 -3.41 -11.93
CA SER A 73 16.46 -3.29 -12.69
C SER A 73 16.78 -4.65 -13.29
N LYS A 74 16.89 -4.68 -14.63
CA LYS A 74 17.33 -5.84 -15.42
C LYS A 74 18.81 -6.12 -15.23
#